data_AF-A0A4S8M9H6-F1
#
_entry.id   AF-A0A4S8M9H6-F1
#
_cell.length_a   1.000
_cell.length_b   1.000
_cell.length_c   1.000
_cell.angle_alpha   90.00
_cell.angle_beta   90.00
_cell.angle_gamma   90.00
#
_symmetry.space_group_name_H-M   'P 1'
#
loop_
_entity.id
_entity.type
_entity.pdbx_description
1 polymer ?
#
loop_
_entity_poly.entity_id
_entity_poly.type
_entity_poly.pdbx_seq_one_letter_code
_entity_poly.pdbx_strand_id
1 'polypeptide(L)'
;SCVWGSFHNFETAKAIYDECLLNGIRQILTLPATPNERFVVYRGVRPGVYSGRWFVSEGLGWRGGEFQRFENQKDANDAFMSYRRD
;
A
#
# COMPACT_ATOMS: atom_id res chain seq x y z
N SER A 1 -11.06 7.69 15.05
CA SER A 1 -11.71 8.48 13.99
C SER A 1 -11.45 7.83 12.65
N CYS A 2 -12.53 7.39 12.00
CA CYS A 2 -12.51 6.31 11.00
C CYS A 2 -12.51 6.86 9.56
N VAL A 3 -11.91 6.09 8.67
CA VAL A 3 -11.65 6.32 7.23
C VAL A 3 -12.96 6.36 6.43
N TRP A 4 -13.79 7.40 6.60
CA TRP A 4 -15.10 7.51 5.92
C TRP A 4 -15.22 8.68 4.92
N GLY A 5 -14.15 9.45 4.70
CA GLY A 5 -14.23 10.65 3.84
C GLY A 5 -14.13 10.40 2.33
N SER A 6 -13.65 9.24 1.89
CA SER A 6 -13.26 9.03 0.49
C SER A 6 -14.18 8.11 -0.32
N PHE A 7 -15.26 7.60 0.28
CA PHE A 7 -16.14 6.61 -0.38
C PHE A 7 -17.59 7.09 -0.39
N HIS A 8 -18.25 6.90 -1.55
CA HIS A 8 -19.59 7.43 -1.82
C HIS A 8 -20.71 6.73 -1.03
N ASN A 9 -20.47 5.50 -0.55
CA ASN A 9 -21.37 4.79 0.35
C ASN A 9 -20.62 3.74 1.19
N PHE A 10 -21.26 3.29 2.28
CA PHE A 10 -20.69 2.33 3.24
C PHE A 10 -20.37 0.97 2.61
N GLU A 11 -21.23 0.50 1.71
CA GLU A 11 -21.08 -0.81 1.06
C GLU A 11 -19.87 -0.86 0.14
N THR A 12 -19.58 0.22 -0.59
CA THR A 12 -18.39 0.33 -1.45
C THR A 12 -17.13 0.37 -0.61
N ALA A 13 -17.13 1.14 0.49
CA ALA A 13 -15.99 1.15 1.40
C ALA A 13 -15.74 -0.24 2.00
N LYS A 14 -16.81 -0.96 2.37
CA LYS A 14 -16.72 -2.31 2.92
C LYS A 14 -16.24 -3.32 1.87
N ALA A 15 -16.78 -3.30 0.66
CA ALA A 15 -16.35 -4.19 -0.43
C ALA A 15 -14.87 -3.98 -0.78
N ILE A 16 -14.43 -2.72 -0.85
CA ILE A 16 -13.04 -2.35 -1.08
C ILE A 16 -12.14 -2.78 0.08
N TYR A 17 -12.62 -2.64 1.32
CA TYR A 17 -11.93 -3.12 2.52
C TYR A 17 -11.79 -4.65 2.50
N ASP A 18 -12.84 -5.37 2.12
CA ASP A 18 -12.86 -6.84 2.00
C ASP A 18 -11.95 -7.33 0.85
N GLU A 19 -11.88 -6.63 -0.27
CA GLU A 19 -10.88 -6.90 -1.33
C GLU A 19 -9.44 -6.61 -0.86
N CYS A 20 -9.20 -5.51 -0.14
CA CYS A 20 -7.90 -5.22 0.44
C CYS A 20 -7.46 -6.30 1.43
N LEU A 21 -8.41 -6.81 2.22
CA LEU A 21 -8.24 -7.92 3.15
C LEU A 21 -7.80 -9.21 2.44
N LEU A 22 -8.46 -9.55 1.33
CA LEU A 22 -8.16 -10.75 0.53
C LEU A 22 -6.79 -10.65 -0.18
N ASN A 23 -6.41 -9.45 -0.61
CA ASN A 23 -5.15 -9.20 -1.34
C ASN A 23 -3.89 -9.11 -0.44
N GLY A 24 -3.96 -9.55 0.82
CA GLY A 24 -2.78 -9.65 1.71
C GLY A 24 -2.37 -8.34 2.40
N ILE A 25 -3.05 -7.22 2.14
CA ILE A 25 -2.74 -5.91 2.73
C ILE A 25 -2.94 -5.94 4.26
N ARG A 26 -3.87 -6.76 4.76
CA ARG A 26 -4.13 -6.91 6.20
C ARG A 26 -2.89 -7.31 6.99
N GLN A 27 -2.08 -8.23 6.50
CA GLN A 27 -0.92 -8.74 7.25
C GLN A 27 0.08 -7.61 7.53
N ILE A 28 0.28 -6.74 6.54
CA ILE A 28 1.18 -5.59 6.66
C ILE A 28 0.57 -4.49 7.52
N LEU A 29 -0.75 -4.28 7.45
CA LEU A 29 -1.43 -3.33 8.31
C LEU A 29 -1.52 -3.79 9.79
N THR A 30 -1.43 -5.09 10.06
CA THR A 30 -1.39 -5.61 11.44
C THR A 30 -0.02 -5.51 12.10
N LEU A 31 1.06 -5.40 11.33
CA LEU A 31 2.39 -5.17 11.89
C LEU A 31 2.46 -3.78 12.56
N PRO A 32 3.27 -3.60 13.61
CA PRO A 32 3.53 -2.27 14.14
C PRO A 32 4.17 -1.38 13.05
N ALA A 33 3.70 -0.14 12.97
CA ALA A 33 4.30 0.87 12.10
C ALA A 33 5.67 1.26 12.67
N THR A 34 6.72 1.18 11.86
CA THR A 34 8.04 1.70 12.22
C THR A 34 8.25 3.06 11.54
N PRO A 35 8.90 4.05 12.17
CA PRO A 35 9.08 5.38 11.56
C PRO A 35 9.90 5.35 10.26
N ASN A 36 10.70 4.29 10.07
CA ASN A 36 11.54 4.10 8.90
C ASN A 36 10.90 3.18 7.85
N GLU A 37 9.66 2.69 8.08
CA GLU A 37 9.01 1.82 7.11
C GLU A 37 8.82 2.54 5.77
N ARG A 38 9.13 1.81 4.71
CA ARG A 38 8.97 2.22 3.32
C ARG A 38 8.21 1.14 2.58
N PHE A 39 7.37 1.56 1.67
CA PHE A 39 6.57 0.66 0.86
C PHE A 39 6.82 0.94 -0.60
N VAL A 40 7.24 -0.08 -1.33
CA VAL A 40 7.37 -0.03 -2.77
C VAL A 40 6.09 -0.59 -3.35
N VAL A 41 5.44 0.17 -4.22
CA VAL A 41 4.30 -0.30 -5.02
C VAL A 41 4.83 -0.54 -6.43
N TYR A 42 4.86 -1.80 -6.84
CA TYR A 42 5.27 -2.23 -8.19
C TYR A 42 4.09 -2.18 -9.15
N ARG A 43 2.89 -2.58 -8.68
CA ARG A 43 1.65 -2.57 -9.45
C ARG A 43 0.51 -2.00 -8.62
N GLY A 44 -0.16 -0.99 -9.16
CA GLY A 44 -1.26 -0.28 -8.50
C GLY A 44 -1.70 0.91 -9.35
N VAL A 45 -2.51 1.79 -8.77
CA VAL A 45 -2.92 3.06 -9.41
C VAL A 45 -1.73 3.98 -9.64
N ARG A 46 -0.77 4.00 -8.70
CA ARG A 46 0.45 4.81 -8.81
C ARG A 46 1.66 4.03 -8.28
N PRO A 47 2.41 3.34 -9.15
CA PRO A 47 3.66 2.69 -8.76
C PRO A 47 4.69 3.70 -8.25
N GLY A 48 5.43 3.34 -7.21
CA GLY A 48 6.41 4.21 -6.59
C GLY A 48 6.80 3.80 -5.17
N VAL A 49 7.65 4.61 -4.54
CA VAL A 49 8.11 4.41 -3.16
C VAL A 49 7.39 5.39 -2.24
N TYR A 50 6.86 4.87 -1.13
CA TYR A 50 6.02 5.59 -0.19
C TYR A 50 6.59 5.50 1.23
N SER A 51 6.55 6.61 1.95
CA SER A 51 6.80 6.65 3.39
C SER A 51 5.51 6.41 4.16
N GLY A 52 5.48 5.33 4.95
CA GLY A 52 4.29 4.96 5.72
C GLY A 52 3.11 4.47 4.87
N ARG A 53 1.95 4.36 5.51
CA ARG A 53 0.81 3.54 5.00
C ARG A 53 -0.04 4.19 3.92
N TRP A 54 0.29 5.41 3.51
CA TRP A 54 -0.38 6.12 2.41
C TRP A 54 -0.26 5.37 1.07
N PHE A 55 0.67 4.42 0.94
CA PHE A 55 0.78 3.56 -0.24
C PHE A 55 -0.51 2.78 -0.54
N VAL A 56 -1.33 2.46 0.48
CA VAL A 56 -2.60 1.74 0.28
C VAL A 56 -3.59 2.60 -0.50
N SER A 57 -3.73 3.87 -0.10
CA SER A 57 -4.65 4.80 -0.75
C SER A 57 -4.08 5.39 -2.02
N GLU A 58 -2.83 5.87 -2.00
CA GLU A 58 -2.23 6.60 -3.12
C GLU A 58 -1.57 5.69 -4.14
N GLY A 59 -0.96 4.59 -3.69
CA GLY A 59 -0.25 3.65 -4.56
C GLY A 59 -1.16 2.56 -5.11
N LEU A 60 -1.88 1.87 -4.23
CA LEU A 60 -2.80 0.79 -4.61
C LEU A 60 -4.20 1.29 -4.98
N GLY A 61 -4.56 2.52 -4.60
CA GLY A 61 -5.91 3.06 -4.85
C GLY A 61 -7.01 2.26 -4.17
N TRP A 62 -6.68 1.50 -3.12
CA TRP A 62 -7.53 0.50 -2.48
C TRP A 62 -7.98 -0.68 -3.37
N ARG A 63 -7.44 -0.83 -4.58
CA ARG A 63 -7.87 -1.87 -5.54
C ARG A 63 -7.00 -3.13 -5.53
N GLY A 64 -6.17 -3.28 -4.49
CA GLY A 64 -5.11 -4.30 -4.47
C GLY A 64 -3.94 -3.96 -5.41
N GLY A 65 -2.97 -4.87 -5.47
CA GLY A 65 -1.77 -4.70 -6.30
C GLY A 65 -0.55 -5.36 -5.70
N GLU A 66 0.60 -5.14 -6.32
CA GLU A 66 1.86 -5.74 -5.92
C GLU A 66 2.71 -4.69 -5.20
N PHE A 67 3.10 -5.01 -3.97
CA PHE A 67 3.85 -4.10 -3.12
C PHE A 67 4.74 -4.87 -2.14
N GLN A 68 5.74 -4.18 -1.59
CA GLN A 68 6.68 -4.76 -0.64
C GLN A 68 7.09 -3.74 0.42
N ARG A 69 7.17 -4.20 1.68
CA ARG A 69 7.63 -3.40 2.83
C ARG A 69 9.15 -3.51 2.98
N PHE A 70 9.77 -2.40 3.32
CA PHE A 70 11.19 -2.25 3.64
C PHE A 70 11.33 -1.44 4.92
N GLU A 71 12.42 -1.64 5.66
CA GLU A 71 12.71 -0.90 6.89
C GLU A 71 13.60 0.34 6.67
N ASN A 72 13.99 0.62 5.41
CA ASN A 72 14.76 1.81 5.06
C ASN A 72 14.50 2.26 3.60
N GLN A 73 14.85 3.52 3.32
CA GLN A 73 14.66 4.16 2.01
C GLN A 73 15.56 3.60 0.92
N LYS A 74 16.80 3.24 1.27
CA LYS A 74 17.80 2.81 0.30
C LYS A 74 17.35 1.51 -0.37
N ASP A 75 17.00 0.51 0.42
CA ASP A 75 16.58 -0.80 -0.09
C ASP A 75 15.27 -0.71 -0.88
N ALA A 76 14.33 0.14 -0.44
CA ALA A 76 13.11 0.39 -1.17
C ALA A 76 13.36 1.01 -2.56
N ASN A 77 14.27 1.98 -2.65
CA ASN A 77 14.65 2.58 -3.92
C ASN A 77 15.37 1.59 -4.83
N ASP A 78 16.33 0.84 -4.28
CA ASP A 78 17.10 -0.16 -5.04
C ASP A 78 16.17 -1.24 -5.60
N ALA A 79 15.19 -1.70 -4.83
CA ALA A 79 14.20 -2.67 -5.27
C ALA A 79 13.29 -2.10 -6.37
N PHE A 80 12.77 -0.88 -6.21
CA PHE A 80 11.93 -0.25 -7.24
C PHE A 80 12.69 -0.02 -8.55
N MET A 81 13.95 0.39 -8.48
CA MET A 81 14.79 0.62 -9.66
C MET A 81 15.17 -0.69 -10.35
N SER A 82 15.36 -1.78 -9.59
CA SER A 82 15.62 -3.11 -10.16
C SER A 82 14.39 -3.62 -10.91
N TYR A 83 13.20 -3.52 -10.33
CA TYR A 83 11.95 -3.92 -11.00
C TYR A 83 11.68 -3.15 -12.30
N ARG A 84 12.11 -1.87 -12.41
CA ARG A 84 11.94 -1.07 -13.64
C ARG A 84 12.90 -1.43 -14.77
N ARG A 85 13.95 -2.21 -14.49
CA ARG A 85 14.95 -2.63 -15.49
C ARG A 85 14.61 -3.97 -16.14
N ASP A 86 13.72 -4.75 -15.53
CA ASP A 86 13.15 -5.97 -16.08
C ASP A 86 11.91 -5.65 -16.95
#